data_AF-F2EJ54-F1
#
_entry.id   AF-F2EJ54-F1
#
_cell.length_a   1.000
_cell.length_b   1.000
_cell.length_c   1.000
_cell.angle_alpha   90.00
_cell.angle_beta   90.00
_cell.angle_gamma   90.00
#
_symmetry.space_group_name_H-M   'P 1'
#
loop_
_entity.id
_entity.type
_entity.pdbx_description
1 polymer ?
#
loop_
_entity_poly.entity_id
_entity_poly.type
_entity_poly.pdbx_seq_one_letter_code
_entity_poly.pdbx_strand_id
1 'polypeptide(L)'
;LGVFLASVCNVVLVVSEGMNDFSMWELMLTVDLLKNNIPDPSLLTSSTPDKENKNDNQSTSEDYIADLCFVHSRLREHDFSPSKLMLLRETLEKHFESSSFNIGSSSATPEVTDSSVGPSTKIEDLSSNQQDVFLLPLRSHDNSAKFEYGTYSSMLGMLRDQVLSRPLRPFTKNLTERDWLRGSAKIWDMVKRSPVVSDYCKALQSSGLFRK
;
A
#
# COMPACT_ATOMS: atom_id res chain seq x y z
N LEU A 1 -3.64 -13.80 -3.59
CA LEU A 1 -3.06 -12.79 -4.49
C LEU A 1 -2.57 -11.56 -3.72
N GLY A 2 -3.42 -10.90 -2.90
CA GLY A 2 -3.00 -9.74 -2.10
C GLY A 2 -1.73 -9.96 -1.29
N VAL A 3 -1.66 -11.06 -0.53
CA VAL A 3 -0.44 -11.49 0.20
C VAL A 3 0.78 -11.59 -0.70
N PHE A 4 0.65 -12.22 -1.87
CA PHE A 4 1.76 -12.36 -2.81
C PHE A 4 2.27 -11.01 -3.31
N LEU A 5 1.36 -10.11 -3.73
CA LEU A 5 1.74 -8.77 -4.19
C LEU A 5 2.40 -7.95 -3.08
N ALA A 6 1.86 -7.99 -1.87
CA ALA A 6 2.42 -7.31 -0.71
C ALA A 6 3.82 -7.83 -0.32
N SER A 7 4.19 -9.05 -0.72
CA SER A 7 5.51 -9.64 -0.44
C SER A 7 6.56 -9.38 -1.52
N VAL A 8 6.16 -9.09 -2.78
CA VAL A 8 7.11 -9.03 -3.91
C VAL A 8 7.14 -7.68 -4.63
N CYS A 9 6.15 -6.82 -4.40
CA CYS A 9 6.08 -5.48 -5.00
C CYS A 9 6.66 -4.44 -4.05
N ASN A 10 7.19 -3.35 -4.60
CA ASN A 10 7.58 -2.18 -3.80
C ASN A 10 6.37 -1.32 -3.42
N VAL A 11 5.42 -1.16 -4.33
CA VAL A 11 4.19 -0.39 -4.14
C VAL A 11 2.99 -1.21 -4.62
N VAL A 12 1.91 -1.24 -3.85
CA VAL A 12 0.62 -1.82 -4.23
C VAL A 12 -0.43 -0.71 -4.29
N LEU A 13 -1.02 -0.52 -5.46
CA LEU A 13 -2.13 0.42 -5.64
C LEU A 13 -3.44 -0.24 -5.18
N VAL A 14 -4.06 0.33 -4.15
CA VAL A 14 -5.36 -0.10 -3.63
C VAL A 14 -6.43 0.81 -4.21
N VAL A 15 -7.05 0.37 -5.31
CA VAL A 15 -8.02 1.18 -6.05
C VAL A 15 -9.44 0.89 -5.57
N SER A 16 -10.15 1.93 -5.14
CA SER A 16 -11.54 1.86 -4.72
C SER A 16 -12.42 2.81 -5.54
N GLU A 17 -13.72 2.51 -5.61
CA GLU A 17 -14.72 3.40 -6.18
C GLU A 17 -15.36 4.23 -5.06
N GLY A 18 -15.29 5.56 -5.17
CA GLY A 18 -15.74 6.45 -4.10
C GLY A 18 -14.77 6.53 -2.92
N MET A 19 -15.20 7.20 -1.85
CA MET A 19 -14.37 7.47 -0.66
C MET A 19 -14.54 6.44 0.46
N ASN A 20 -15.59 5.62 0.44
CA ASN A 20 -16.01 4.79 1.57
C ASN A 20 -16.01 3.30 1.18
N ASP A 21 -14.82 2.73 0.98
CA ASP A 21 -14.65 1.31 0.66
C ASP A 21 -13.92 0.58 1.79
N PHE A 22 -14.62 0.43 2.91
CA PHE A 22 -14.11 -0.23 4.10
C PHE A 22 -13.76 -1.70 3.83
N SER A 23 -14.46 -2.36 2.90
CA SER A 23 -14.17 -3.75 2.54
C SER A 23 -12.79 -3.92 1.91
N MET A 24 -12.34 -2.95 1.10
CA MET A 24 -10.96 -2.96 0.60
C MET A 24 -9.94 -2.71 1.71
N TRP A 25 -10.24 -1.89 2.71
CA TRP A 25 -9.34 -1.66 3.84
C TRP A 25 -9.23 -2.90 4.73
N GLU A 26 -10.36 -3.54 5.05
CA GLU A 26 -10.42 -4.82 5.77
C GLU A 26 -9.68 -5.93 5.02
N LEU A 27 -9.79 -5.95 3.69
CA LEU A 27 -9.04 -6.87 2.85
C LEU A 27 -7.53 -6.65 3.00
N MET A 28 -7.07 -5.40 3.02
CA MET A 28 -5.65 -5.11 3.19
C MET A 28 -5.15 -5.45 4.61
N LEU A 29 -5.93 -5.18 5.66
CA LEU A 29 -5.61 -5.65 7.02
C LEU A 29 -5.57 -7.18 7.10
N THR A 30 -6.45 -7.86 6.37
CA THR A 30 -6.41 -9.32 6.25
C THR A 30 -5.14 -9.77 5.52
N VAL A 31 -4.70 -9.03 4.48
CA VAL A 31 -3.43 -9.31 3.79
C VAL A 31 -2.24 -9.17 4.74
N ASP A 32 -2.20 -8.13 5.57
CA ASP A 32 -1.16 -7.93 6.59
C ASP A 32 -1.10 -9.13 7.55
N LEU A 33 -2.24 -9.51 8.11
CA LEU A 33 -2.37 -10.68 8.98
C LEU A 33 -1.88 -11.98 8.32
N LEU A 34 -2.28 -12.22 7.06
CA LEU A 34 -2.00 -13.46 6.35
C LEU A 34 -0.58 -13.55 5.80
N LYS A 35 0.13 -12.42 5.70
CA LYS A 35 1.52 -12.37 5.24
C LYS A 35 2.50 -13.04 6.21
N ASN A 36 2.10 -13.21 7.47
CA ASN A 36 2.93 -13.77 8.53
C ASN A 36 3.75 -15.00 8.08
N ASN A 37 5.05 -15.02 8.38
CA ASN A 37 6.03 -16.03 7.97
C ASN A 37 6.29 -16.15 6.45
N ILE A 38 5.96 -15.12 5.67
CA ILE A 38 6.40 -15.01 4.28
C ILE A 38 7.61 -14.06 4.24
N PRO A 39 8.82 -14.60 3.97
CA PRO A 39 10.06 -13.84 4.08
C PRO A 39 10.25 -12.89 2.90
N ASP A 40 11.27 -12.04 3.03
CA ASP A 40 11.77 -11.23 1.93
C ASP A 40 12.24 -12.10 0.74
N PRO A 41 11.79 -11.83 -0.51
CA PRO A 41 12.18 -12.56 -1.71
C PRO A 41 13.70 -12.69 -1.93
N SER A 42 14.47 -11.68 -1.49
CA SER A 42 15.92 -11.60 -1.65
C SER A 42 16.69 -12.62 -0.81
N LEU A 43 16.05 -13.17 0.22
CA LEU A 43 16.61 -14.24 1.04
C LEU A 43 16.52 -15.61 0.36
N LEU A 44 15.67 -15.75 -0.65
CA LEU A 44 15.39 -17.04 -1.31
C LEU A 44 16.26 -17.30 -2.54
N THR A 45 17.12 -16.35 -2.94
CA THR A 45 17.90 -16.44 -4.18
C THR A 45 19.34 -16.91 -3.97
N SER A 46 19.83 -17.02 -2.72
CA SER A 46 21.18 -17.52 -2.45
C SER A 46 21.28 -19.03 -2.71
N SER A 47 22.06 -19.39 -3.73
CA SER A 47 22.35 -20.76 -4.14
C SER A 47 23.60 -21.33 -3.45
N THR A 48 23.74 -21.18 -2.13
CA THR A 48 24.79 -21.86 -1.37
C THR A 48 24.16 -22.96 -0.50
N PRO A 49 24.50 -24.24 -0.71
CA PRO A 49 24.08 -25.32 0.18
C PRO A 49 25.06 -25.37 1.35
N ASP A 50 24.92 -24.46 2.32
CA ASP A 50 25.77 -24.48 3.51
C ASP A 50 24.96 -24.82 4.74
N LYS A 51 25.11 -26.11 5.10
CA LYS A 51 25.20 -26.69 6.45
C LYS A 51 24.29 -26.10 7.52
N GLU A 52 23.43 -26.98 8.02
CA GLU A 52 22.98 -27.03 9.40
C GLU A 52 24.08 -26.54 10.35
N ASN A 53 23.97 -25.29 10.81
CA ASN A 53 24.55 -24.87 12.05
C ASN A 53 23.46 -24.10 12.79
N LYS A 54 22.82 -24.84 13.70
CA LYS A 54 22.14 -24.29 14.87
C LYS A 54 23.00 -23.20 15.48
N ASN A 55 22.58 -21.96 15.33
CA ASN A 55 22.77 -20.95 16.35
C ASN A 55 21.43 -20.24 16.49
N ASP A 56 20.73 -20.60 17.56
CA ASP A 56 19.63 -19.84 18.12
C ASP A 56 20.14 -18.43 18.42
N ASN A 57 19.95 -17.53 17.46
CA ASN A 57 19.85 -16.10 17.67
C ASN A 57 18.99 -15.56 16.55
N GLN A 58 17.70 -15.57 16.86
CA GLN A 58 16.57 -14.98 16.15
C GLN A 58 16.90 -13.52 15.79
N SER A 59 17.63 -13.32 14.69
CA SER A 59 17.51 -12.06 13.97
C SER A 59 16.11 -12.09 13.39
N THR A 60 15.24 -11.30 13.98
CA THR A 60 13.93 -10.93 13.43
C THR A 60 14.13 -10.70 11.93
N SER A 61 13.76 -11.68 11.11
CA SER A 61 13.73 -11.50 9.67
C SER A 61 12.76 -10.35 9.46
N GLU A 62 13.26 -9.18 9.08
CA GLU A 62 12.38 -8.06 8.78
C GLU A 62 11.45 -8.51 7.67
N ASP A 63 10.17 -8.66 8.02
CA ASP A 63 9.14 -9.13 7.12
C ASP A 63 8.85 -8.02 6.11
N TYR A 64 9.61 -8.00 5.01
CA TYR A 64 9.43 -7.04 3.91
C TYR A 64 7.98 -6.97 3.48
N ILE A 65 7.38 -5.78 3.51
CA ILE A 65 6.01 -5.53 3.03
C ILE A 65 5.99 -4.32 2.11
N ALA A 66 5.22 -4.42 1.03
CA ALA A 66 5.03 -3.37 0.05
C ALA A 66 4.39 -2.12 0.69
N ASP A 67 4.74 -0.94 0.20
CA ASP A 67 4.03 0.29 0.55
C ASP A 67 2.65 0.30 -0.13
N LEU A 68 1.64 0.83 0.55
CA LEU A 68 0.29 0.97 0.00
C LEU A 68 0.07 2.38 -0.53
N CYS A 69 -0.66 2.46 -1.64
CA CYS A 69 -1.12 3.70 -2.23
C CYS A 69 -2.61 3.56 -2.55
N PHE A 70 -3.45 4.24 -1.78
CA PHE A 70 -4.89 4.24 -1.92
C PHE A 70 -5.31 5.20 -3.03
N VAL A 71 -6.07 4.70 -4.00
CA VAL A 71 -6.57 5.48 -5.13
C VAL A 71 -8.09 5.41 -5.12
N HIS A 72 -8.72 6.51 -4.69
CA HIS A 72 -10.17 6.66 -4.72
C HIS A 72 -10.60 7.23 -6.06
N SER A 73 -11.27 6.40 -6.85
CA SER A 73 -11.67 6.72 -8.22
C SER A 73 -13.16 7.05 -8.34
N ARG A 74 -13.53 7.64 -9.48
CA ARG A 74 -14.92 8.00 -9.83
C ARG A 74 -15.56 9.02 -8.88
N LEU A 75 -14.74 9.89 -8.30
CA LEU A 75 -15.19 10.94 -7.39
C LEU A 75 -15.98 12.02 -8.12
N ARG A 76 -16.97 12.60 -7.42
CA ARG A 76 -17.77 13.73 -7.90
C ARG A 76 -17.27 15.02 -7.26
N GLU A 77 -17.70 16.18 -7.77
CA GLU A 77 -17.24 17.49 -7.29
C GLU A 77 -17.37 17.66 -5.76
N HIS A 78 -18.51 17.26 -5.20
CA HIS A 78 -18.79 17.34 -3.77
C HIS A 78 -17.95 16.40 -2.89
N ASP A 79 -17.19 15.46 -3.47
CA ASP A 79 -16.27 14.58 -2.73
C ASP A 79 -14.92 15.25 -2.46
N PHE A 80 -14.59 16.29 -3.21
CA PHE A 80 -13.34 17.05 -3.04
C PHE A 80 -13.40 18.12 -1.95
N SER A 81 -14.50 18.19 -1.18
CA SER A 81 -14.58 19.15 -0.07
C SER A 81 -13.47 18.87 0.96
N PRO A 82 -12.71 19.88 1.43
CA PRO A 82 -11.58 19.67 2.33
C PRO A 82 -11.90 18.87 3.60
N SER A 83 -13.09 19.05 4.17
CA SER A 83 -13.56 18.33 5.36
C SER A 83 -13.66 16.81 5.12
N LYS A 84 -14.15 16.38 3.96
CA LYS A 84 -14.22 14.95 3.60
C LYS A 84 -12.84 14.35 3.40
N LEU A 85 -11.92 15.10 2.79
CA LEU A 85 -10.55 14.64 2.57
C LEU A 85 -9.79 14.48 3.88
N MET A 86 -9.96 15.43 4.79
CA MET A 86 -9.39 15.35 6.14
C MET A 86 -9.95 14.15 6.91
N LEU A 87 -11.27 13.95 6.88
CA LEU A 87 -11.91 12.80 7.53
C LEU A 87 -11.44 11.47 6.95
N LEU A 88 -11.32 11.36 5.62
CA LEU A 88 -10.81 10.16 4.94
C LEU A 88 -9.40 9.82 5.42
N ARG A 89 -8.51 10.81 5.49
CA ARG A 89 -7.12 10.62 5.94
C ARG A 89 -7.05 10.18 7.39
N GLU A 90 -7.73 10.88 8.30
CA GLU A 90 -7.78 10.54 9.72
C GLU A 90 -8.35 9.13 9.95
N THR A 91 -9.42 8.79 9.22
CA THR A 91 -10.04 7.49 9.32
C THR A 91 -9.10 6.40 8.81
N LEU A 92 -8.42 6.63 7.68
CA LEU A 92 -7.47 5.66 7.11
C LEU A 92 -6.27 5.45 8.04
N GLU A 93 -5.66 6.52 8.55
CA GLU A 93 -4.52 6.44 9.47
C GLU A 93 -4.90 5.64 10.73
N LYS A 94 -6.05 5.94 11.33
CA LYS A 94 -6.58 5.20 12.47
C LYS A 94 -6.88 3.72 12.14
N HIS A 95 -7.39 3.44 10.94
CA HIS A 95 -7.71 2.06 10.53
C HIS A 95 -6.46 1.18 10.39
N PHE A 96 -5.30 1.78 10.10
CA PHE A 96 -4.05 1.05 9.85
C PHE A 96 -2.97 1.29 10.92
N GLU A 97 -3.30 1.98 12.02
CA GLU A 97 -2.38 2.33 13.12
C GLU A 97 -1.61 1.13 13.69
N SER A 98 -2.23 -0.04 13.72
CA SER A 98 -1.64 -1.28 14.24
C SER A 98 -1.10 -2.23 13.15
N SER A 99 -1.19 -1.84 11.88
CA SER A 99 -0.75 -2.70 10.77
C SER A 99 0.72 -2.49 10.43
N SER A 100 1.33 -3.45 9.74
CA SER A 100 2.71 -3.32 9.25
C SER A 100 2.84 -2.35 8.06
N PHE A 101 1.72 -1.85 7.51
CA PHE A 101 1.74 -0.86 6.44
C PHE A 101 2.03 0.54 6.98
N ASN A 102 3.05 1.19 6.42
CA ASN A 102 3.38 2.57 6.77
C ASN A 102 2.46 3.53 6.02
N ILE A 103 1.29 3.81 6.59
CA ILE A 103 0.34 4.81 6.06
C ILE A 103 0.51 6.10 6.86
N GLY A 104 0.72 7.22 6.16
CA GLY A 104 0.76 8.54 6.79
C GLY A 104 2.05 8.87 7.55
N SER A 105 3.01 7.94 7.59
CA SER A 105 4.35 8.17 8.13
C SER A 105 5.14 9.06 7.17
N SER A 106 5.07 10.37 7.40
CA SER A 106 6.16 11.25 7.00
C SER A 106 7.43 10.80 7.73
N SER A 107 8.37 10.18 7.03
CA SER A 107 9.77 10.26 7.43
C SER A 107 10.22 11.72 7.23
N ALA A 108 9.73 12.60 8.10
CA ALA A 108 10.15 13.98 8.15
C ALA A 108 11.58 14.02 8.69
N THR A 109 12.54 14.28 7.81
CA THR A 109 13.67 15.10 8.22
C THR A 109 13.12 16.44 8.71
N PRO A 110 13.48 16.92 9.91
CA PRO A 110 12.97 18.17 10.44
C PRO A 110 13.66 19.33 9.71
N GLU A 111 13.11 19.78 8.59
CA GLU A 111 13.48 21.08 8.03
C GLU A 111 12.59 22.15 8.63
N VAL A 112 13.17 22.87 9.58
CA VAL A 112 12.68 24.13 10.13
C VAL A 112 12.46 25.10 8.97
N THR A 113 11.21 25.44 8.69
CA THR A 113 10.89 26.60 7.84
C THR A 113 9.89 27.49 8.58
N ASP A 114 10.36 28.72 8.83
CA ASP A 114 9.65 29.80 9.50
C ASP A 114 8.32 30.09 8.79
N SER A 115 7.28 30.22 9.61
CA SER A 115 5.92 30.52 9.20
C SER A 115 5.72 32.01 8.96
N SER A 116 5.38 32.37 7.72
CA SER A 116 4.72 33.64 7.40
C SER A 116 4.11 33.58 6.00
N VAL A 117 2.78 33.78 5.91
CA VAL A 117 1.99 34.47 4.85
C VAL A 117 0.71 33.72 4.43
N GLY A 118 -0.44 34.32 4.77
CA GLY A 118 -1.62 34.52 3.89
C GLY A 118 -2.69 33.41 3.78
N PRO A 119 -4.01 33.73 3.88
CA PRO A 119 -5.08 32.79 3.62
C PRO A 119 -5.35 32.72 2.10
N SER A 120 -4.62 31.84 1.40
CA SER A 120 -4.97 31.41 0.04
C SER A 120 -4.69 29.92 -0.04
N THR A 121 -5.71 29.11 0.25
CA THR A 121 -5.69 27.66 0.10
C THR A 121 -5.60 27.30 -1.38
N LYS A 122 -4.39 27.41 -1.93
CA LYS A 122 -4.00 26.81 -3.20
C LYS A 122 -3.63 25.34 -2.96
N ILE A 123 -3.67 24.60 -4.07
CA ILE A 123 -3.45 23.15 -4.28
C ILE A 123 -2.32 22.53 -3.42
N GLU A 124 -1.35 23.33 -2.96
CA GLU A 124 -0.21 22.90 -2.15
C GLU A 124 -0.62 22.41 -0.74
N ASP A 125 -1.68 22.93 -0.13
CA ASP A 125 -2.13 22.50 1.21
C ASP A 125 -2.82 21.13 1.22
N LEU A 126 -3.31 20.66 0.07
CA LEU A 126 -3.84 19.30 -0.06
C LEU A 126 -2.73 18.27 -0.31
N SER A 127 -1.52 18.73 -0.64
CA SER A 127 -0.34 17.92 -0.92
C SER A 127 0.59 17.77 0.29
N SER A 128 0.24 18.37 1.43
CA SER A 128 1.07 18.31 2.64
C SER A 128 1.17 16.87 3.18
N ASN A 129 2.34 16.27 2.95
CA ASN A 129 3.01 15.28 3.80
C ASN A 129 2.41 13.87 3.99
N GLN A 130 1.32 13.49 3.33
CA GLN A 130 0.83 12.10 3.35
C GLN A 130 0.66 11.56 1.91
N GLN A 131 1.71 10.89 1.41
CA GLN A 131 1.88 10.44 0.01
C GLN A 131 1.13 9.15 -0.35
N ASP A 132 0.17 8.71 0.47
CA ASP A 132 -0.45 7.39 0.35
C ASP A 132 -1.90 7.44 -0.14
N VAL A 133 -2.50 8.63 -0.33
CA VAL A 133 -3.92 8.78 -0.72
C VAL A 133 -4.07 9.68 -1.94
N PHE A 134 -4.67 9.14 -3.00
CA PHE A 134 -4.89 9.78 -4.28
C PHE A 134 -6.36 9.77 -4.66
N LEU A 135 -6.77 10.83 -5.33
CA LEU A 135 -8.16 11.09 -5.68
C LEU A 135 -8.27 11.25 -7.19
N LEU A 136 -9.13 10.46 -7.83
CA LEU A 136 -9.38 10.53 -9.26
C LEU A 136 -10.85 10.85 -9.53
N PRO A 137 -11.16 11.94 -10.24
CA PRO A 137 -12.53 12.30 -10.56
C PRO A 137 -13.16 11.31 -11.54
N LEU A 138 -14.49 11.31 -11.62
CA LEU A 138 -15.21 10.59 -12.66
C LEU A 138 -14.81 11.13 -14.04
N ARG A 139 -14.41 10.23 -14.94
CA ARG A 139 -14.04 10.59 -16.31
C ARG A 139 -15.26 11.09 -17.07
N SER A 140 -15.34 12.40 -17.30
CA SER A 140 -16.33 12.99 -18.21
C SER A 140 -15.95 12.68 -19.66
N HIS A 141 -16.95 12.46 -20.51
CA HIS A 141 -16.77 12.07 -21.91
C HIS A 141 -16.03 13.14 -22.75
N ASP A 142 -16.06 14.40 -22.30
CA ASP A 142 -15.49 15.54 -23.02
C ASP A 142 -14.12 16.02 -22.50
N ASN A 143 -13.53 15.38 -21.48
CA ASN A 143 -12.28 15.85 -20.80
C ASN A 143 -12.30 17.33 -20.36
N SER A 144 -13.44 18.02 -20.49
CA SER A 144 -13.62 19.47 -20.35
C SER A 144 -14.19 19.86 -18.98
N ALA A 145 -14.71 18.88 -18.23
CA ALA A 145 -15.12 19.06 -16.84
C ALA A 145 -13.87 19.42 -16.03
N LYS A 146 -13.65 20.73 -15.89
CA LYS A 146 -12.66 21.30 -15.00
C LYS A 146 -13.26 21.25 -13.61
N PHE A 147 -12.79 20.32 -12.80
CA PHE A 147 -12.94 20.45 -11.36
C PHE A 147 -12.08 21.65 -10.92
N GLU A 148 -12.42 22.31 -9.81
CA GLU A 148 -11.55 23.32 -9.21
C GLU A 148 -10.12 22.78 -8.97
N TYR A 149 -9.99 21.45 -8.88
CA TYR A 149 -8.77 20.70 -8.60
C TYR A 149 -8.04 20.16 -9.84
N GLY A 150 -8.55 20.40 -11.06
CA GLY A 150 -7.91 20.00 -12.32
C GLY A 150 -8.73 19.04 -13.19
N THR A 151 -8.13 18.58 -14.29
CA THR A 151 -8.73 17.59 -15.18
C THR A 151 -8.33 16.17 -14.77
N TYR A 152 -9.14 15.17 -15.12
CA TYR A 152 -8.82 13.75 -14.90
C TYR A 152 -7.40 13.39 -15.39
N SER A 153 -7.01 13.84 -16.58
CA SER A 153 -5.68 13.56 -17.15
C SER A 153 -4.56 14.20 -16.34
N SER A 154 -4.77 15.40 -15.81
CA SER A 154 -3.78 16.09 -14.97
C SER A 154 -3.58 15.34 -13.66
N MET A 155 -4.68 14.97 -12.99
CA MET A 155 -4.63 14.26 -11.71
C MET A 155 -4.04 12.85 -11.85
N LEU A 156 -4.36 12.15 -12.94
CA LEU A 156 -3.74 10.88 -13.27
C LEU A 156 -2.24 11.01 -13.57
N GLY A 157 -1.84 12.08 -14.26
CA GLY A 157 -0.43 12.41 -14.49
C GLY A 157 0.33 12.63 -13.18
N MET A 158 -0.24 13.42 -12.26
CA MET A 158 0.33 13.63 -10.93
C MET A 158 0.46 12.33 -10.14
N LEU A 159 -0.58 11.48 -10.12
CA LEU A 159 -0.52 10.16 -9.49
C LEU A 159 0.63 9.32 -10.05
N ARG A 160 0.75 9.23 -11.38
CA ARG A 160 1.83 8.50 -12.03
C ARG A 160 3.20 9.03 -11.60
N ASP A 161 3.38 10.34 -11.67
CA ASP A 161 4.67 10.97 -11.40
C ASP A 161 5.06 10.78 -9.93
N GLN A 162 4.12 10.91 -8.98
CA GLN A 162 4.37 10.67 -7.56
C GLN A 162 4.71 9.19 -7.26
N VAL A 163 4.00 8.23 -7.86
CA VAL A 163 4.28 6.79 -7.67
C VAL A 163 5.64 6.42 -8.24
N LEU A 164 6.04 6.98 -9.39
CA LEU A 164 7.34 6.70 -10.01
C LEU A 164 8.50 7.42 -9.31
N SER A 165 8.26 8.58 -8.68
CA SER A 165 9.29 9.32 -7.93
C SER A 165 9.50 8.81 -6.51
N ARG A 166 8.60 7.97 -5.99
CA ARG A 166 8.64 7.49 -4.61
C ARG A 166 9.91 6.67 -4.36
N PRO A 167 10.64 6.89 -3.26
CA PRO A 167 11.76 6.03 -2.90
C PRO A 167 11.22 4.60 -2.68
N LEU A 168 11.74 3.65 -3.47
CA LEU A 168 11.32 2.27 -3.38
C LEU A 168 11.86 1.68 -2.07
N ARG A 169 11.00 1.02 -1.28
CA ARG A 169 11.47 0.21 -0.16
C ARG A 169 12.37 -0.91 -0.69
N PRO A 170 13.68 -0.92 -0.35
CA PRO A 170 14.59 -1.94 -0.84
C PRO A 170 14.31 -3.27 -0.14
N PHE A 171 14.58 -4.36 -0.83
CA PHE A 171 14.70 -5.68 -0.21
C PHE A 171 15.98 -5.73 0.65
N THR A 172 16.05 -6.68 1.59
CA THR A 172 17.22 -6.88 2.46
C THR A 172 18.51 -7.04 1.65
N LYS A 173 18.45 -7.71 0.49
CA LYS A 173 19.58 -7.82 -0.44
C LYS A 173 19.19 -7.27 -1.81
N ASN A 174 20.14 -6.64 -2.48
CA ASN A 174 19.96 -6.19 -3.86
C ASN A 174 19.65 -7.38 -4.77
N LEU A 175 18.59 -7.27 -5.56
CA LEU A 175 18.17 -8.29 -6.51
C LEU A 175 18.28 -7.77 -7.94
N THR A 176 18.70 -8.64 -8.86
CA THR A 176 18.46 -8.42 -10.28
C THR A 176 17.01 -8.76 -10.61
N GLU A 177 16.45 -8.24 -11.70
CA GLU A 177 15.09 -8.59 -12.15
C GLU A 177 14.90 -10.10 -12.31
N ARG A 178 15.93 -10.80 -12.79
CA ARG A 178 15.92 -12.26 -12.93
C ARG A 178 15.85 -12.97 -11.58
N ASP A 179 16.58 -12.48 -10.57
CA ASP A 179 16.57 -13.07 -9.25
C ASP A 179 15.27 -12.73 -8.49
N TRP A 180 14.74 -11.52 -8.68
CA TRP A 180 13.40 -11.16 -8.21
C TRP A 180 12.32 -12.08 -8.78
N LEU A 181 12.37 -12.39 -10.08
CA LEU A 181 11.40 -13.30 -10.70
C LEU A 181 11.47 -14.71 -10.10
N ARG A 182 12.68 -15.23 -9.87
CA ARG A 182 12.88 -16.54 -9.21
C ARG A 182 12.42 -16.54 -7.76
N GLY A 183 12.76 -15.49 -7.01
CA GLY A 183 12.32 -15.29 -5.62
C GLY A 183 10.80 -15.24 -5.54
N SER A 184 10.15 -14.48 -6.43
CA SER A 184 8.70 -14.36 -6.52
C SER A 184 8.02 -15.71 -6.77
N ALA A 185 8.55 -16.55 -7.66
CA ALA A 185 8.01 -17.89 -7.89
C ALA A 185 8.05 -18.76 -6.61
N LYS A 186 9.15 -18.69 -5.84
CA LYS A 186 9.27 -19.39 -4.55
C LYS A 186 8.29 -18.84 -3.51
N ILE A 187 8.16 -17.52 -3.40
CA ILE A 187 7.18 -16.87 -2.53
C ILE A 187 5.77 -17.35 -2.89
N TRP A 188 5.42 -17.39 -4.18
CA TRP A 188 4.11 -17.88 -4.62
C TRP A 188 3.82 -19.32 -4.15
N ASP A 189 4.81 -20.20 -4.24
CA ASP A 189 4.67 -21.57 -3.72
C ASP A 189 4.51 -21.61 -2.19
N MET A 190 5.19 -20.73 -1.46
CA MET A 190 5.01 -20.58 -0.01
C MET A 190 3.62 -20.04 0.35
N VAL A 191 3.12 -19.00 -0.34
CA VAL A 191 1.78 -18.46 -0.11
C VAL A 191 0.72 -19.55 -0.28
N LYS A 192 0.81 -20.37 -1.34
CA LYS A 192 -0.13 -21.48 -1.58
C LYS A 192 -0.10 -22.54 -0.49
N ARG A 193 1.04 -22.74 0.17
CA ARG A 193 1.24 -23.75 1.22
C ARG A 193 1.17 -23.14 2.63
N SER A 194 0.83 -21.85 2.75
CA SER A 194 0.83 -21.16 4.04
C SER A 194 -0.21 -21.76 4.99
N PRO A 195 0.21 -22.22 6.19
CA PRO A 195 -0.73 -22.75 7.19
C PRO A 195 -1.67 -21.65 7.69
N VAL A 196 -1.17 -20.41 7.83
CA VAL A 196 -1.97 -19.25 8.28
C VAL A 196 -3.13 -18.98 7.33
N VAL A 197 -2.86 -19.00 6.01
CA VAL A 197 -3.90 -18.85 4.98
C VAL A 197 -4.89 -20.01 5.03
N SER A 198 -4.42 -21.24 5.15
CA SER A 198 -5.28 -22.43 5.28
C SER A 198 -6.20 -22.33 6.50
N ASP A 199 -5.68 -21.93 7.65
CA ASP A 199 -6.44 -21.86 8.89
C ASP A 199 -7.45 -20.72 8.87
N TYR A 200 -7.10 -19.58 8.28
CA TYR A 200 -8.06 -18.51 7.99
C TYR A 200 -9.20 -18.99 7.09
N CYS A 201 -8.91 -19.73 6.02
CA CYS A 201 -9.94 -20.31 5.16
C CYS A 201 -10.84 -21.30 5.92
N LYS A 202 -10.28 -22.14 6.82
CA LYS A 202 -11.08 -23.04 7.66
C LYS A 202 -11.97 -22.27 8.63
N ALA A 203 -11.46 -21.19 9.23
CA ALA A 203 -12.23 -20.33 10.15
C ALA A 203 -13.41 -19.65 9.45
N LEU A 204 -13.23 -19.20 8.20
CA LEU A 204 -14.31 -18.64 7.38
C LEU A 204 -15.37 -19.68 7.00
N GLN A 205 -14.97 -20.94 6.81
CA GLN A 205 -15.91 -22.03 6.52
C GLN A 205 -16.68 -22.46 7.78
N SER A 206 -16.01 -22.50 8.94
CA SER A 206 -16.64 -22.90 10.20
C SER A 206 -17.58 -21.84 10.76
N SER A 207 -17.36 -20.55 10.45
CA SER A 207 -18.25 -19.45 10.83
C SER A 207 -19.58 -19.43 10.07
N GLY A 208 -19.78 -20.32 9.10
CA GLY A 208 -21.06 -20.48 8.39
C GLY A 208 -21.35 -19.42 7.33
N LEU A 209 -20.45 -18.44 7.14
CA LEU A 209 -20.57 -17.39 6.12
C LEU A 209 -20.37 -17.92 4.69
N PHE A 210 -19.68 -19.05 4.53
CA PHE A 210 -19.39 -19.69 3.24
C PHE A 210 -19.62 -21.20 3.32
N ARG A 211 -20.87 -21.63 3.42
CA ARG A 211 -21.21 -23.04 3.08
C ARG A 211 -21.21 -23.18 1.56
N LYS A 212 -20.42 -24.13 1.06
CA LYS A 212 -20.51 -24.61 -0.33
C LYS A 212 -21.86 -25.25 -0.60
#